data_AF-A0A7C7JYS9-F1
#
_entry.id   AF-A0A7C7JYS9-F1
#
_cell.length_a   1.000
_cell.length_b   1.000
_cell.length_c   1.000
_cell.angle_alpha   90.00
_cell.angle_beta   90.00
_cell.angle_gamma   90.00
#
_symmetry.space_group_name_H-M   'P 1'
#
loop_
_entity.id
_entity.type
_entity.pdbx_description
1 polymer ?
#
loop_
_entity_poly.entity_id
_entity_poly.type
_entity_poly.pdbx_seq_one_letter_code
_entity_poly.pdbx_strand_id
1 'polypeptide(L)' 'MSYITFESFLKAQTVSGIRNAYAKSLNDGVAEFEVEFEGKLQALAMGLSRTSPDGLDFKVTGLSGNRLTVEIIQ' A
#
# COMPACT_ATOMS: atom_id res chain seq x y z
N MET A 1 -3.03 1.23 -15.12
CA MET A 1 -2.33 2.43 -14.63
C MET A 1 -2.49 2.70 -13.13
N SER A 2 -3.38 2.00 -12.40
CA SER A 2 -3.65 2.29 -10.97
C SER A 2 -2.53 1.85 -10.00
N TYR A 3 -1.80 0.76 -10.27
CA TYR A 3 -0.82 0.23 -9.30
C TYR A 3 0.43 1.11 -9.11
N ILE A 4 0.90 1.80 -10.16
CA ILE A 4 2.04 2.76 -10.06
C ILE A 4 1.64 3.99 -9.25
N THR A 5 0.36 4.40 -9.35
CA THR A 5 -0.20 5.49 -8.54
C THR A 5 -0.23 5.11 -7.06
N PHE A 6 -0.58 3.86 -6.75
CA PHE A 6 -0.53 3.35 -5.37
C PHE A 6 0.91 3.27 -4.84
N GLU A 7 1.87 2.80 -5.65
CA GLU A 7 3.28 2.81 -5.28
C GLU A 7 3.77 4.24 -4.96
N SER A 8 3.41 5.19 -5.82
CA SER A 8 3.76 6.60 -5.65
C SER A 8 3.11 7.19 -4.40
N PHE A 9 1.88 6.79 -4.09
CA PHE A 9 1.20 7.14 -2.86
C PHE A 9 1.94 6.62 -1.63
N LEU A 10 2.34 5.34 -1.60
CA LEU A 10 3.13 4.78 -0.50
C LEU A 10 4.48 5.51 -0.34
N LYS A 11 5.16 5.80 -1.46
CA LYS A 11 6.44 6.54 -1.48
C LYS A 11 6.30 8.00 -1.06
N ALA A 12 5.14 8.62 -1.27
CA ALA A 12 4.89 10.00 -0.91
C ALA A 12 4.84 10.25 0.62
N GLN A 13 5.09 9.22 1.44
CA GLN A 13 5.09 9.29 2.91
C GLN A 13 3.75 9.81 3.50
N THR A 14 2.67 9.76 2.72
CA THR A 14 1.30 10.01 3.19
C THR A 14 0.89 9.04 4.29
N VAL A 15 1.55 7.89 4.35
CA VAL A 15 1.43 6.92 5.43
C VAL A 15 2.63 7.05 6.35
N SER A 16 2.36 7.46 7.59
CA SER A 16 3.39 7.66 8.61
C SER A 16 4.15 6.36 8.88
N GLY A 17 5.48 6.41 8.75
CA GLY A 17 6.37 5.29 9.01
C GLY A 17 6.84 4.50 7.78
N ILE A 18 6.29 4.75 6.58
CA ILE A 18 6.86 4.18 5.35
C ILE A 18 8.17 4.89 5.01
N ARG A 19 9.26 4.13 4.94
CA ARG A 19 10.55 4.57 4.40
C ARG A 19 10.64 4.36 2.91
N ASN A 20 10.18 3.20 2.45
CA ASN A 20 10.18 2.88 1.03
C ASN A 20 9.05 1.91 0.68
N ALA A 21 8.67 1.91 -0.59
CA ALA A 21 7.69 0.99 -1.13
C ALA A 21 8.13 0.52 -2.52
N TYR A 22 7.83 -0.73 -2.84
CA TYR A 22 8.22 -1.35 -4.10
C TYR A 22 7.06 -2.19 -4.60
N ALA A 23 6.63 -1.98 -5.84
CA ALA A 23 5.66 -2.88 -6.46
C ALA A 23 6.33 -4.24 -6.76
N LYS A 24 5.76 -5.33 -6.26
CA LYS A 24 6.22 -6.71 -6.48
C LYS A 24 5.56 -7.31 -7.72
N SER A 25 4.23 -7.29 -7.74
CA SER A 25 3.43 -7.96 -8.76
C SER A 25 2.03 -7.35 -8.80
N LEU A 26 1.36 -7.49 -9.94
CA LEU A 26 -0.04 -7.17 -10.11
C LEU A 26 -0.69 -8.40 -10.74
N ASN A 27 -1.66 -9.00 -10.04
CA ASN A 27 -2.34 -10.21 -10.47
C ASN A 27 -3.85 -10.01 -10.34
N ASP A 28 -4.58 -10.01 -11.46
CA ASP A 28 -6.04 -9.91 -11.51
C ASP A 28 -6.64 -8.79 -10.62
N GLY A 29 -6.00 -7.62 -10.57
CA GLY A 29 -6.44 -6.49 -9.74
C GLY A 29 -5.90 -6.49 -8.30
N VAL A 30 -5.26 -7.57 -7.87
CA VAL A 30 -4.52 -7.64 -6.60
C VAL A 30 -3.07 -7.24 -6.84
N ALA A 31 -2.70 -6.09 -6.29
CA ALA A 31 -1.34 -5.58 -6.31
C ALA A 31 -0.60 -5.98 -5.02
N GLU A 32 0.61 -6.51 -5.17
CA GLU A 32 1.51 -6.76 -4.06
C GLU A 32 2.58 -5.68 -4.02
N PHE A 33 2.81 -5.15 -2.82
CA PHE A 33 3.83 -4.18 -2.53
C PHE A 33 4.72 -4.69 -1.40
N GLU A 34 6.01 -4.48 -1.55
CA GLU A 34 6.97 -4.62 -0.47
C GLU A 34 7.24 -3.23 0.09
N VAL A 35 6.93 -3.04 1.36
CA VAL A 35 7.05 -1.77 2.07
C VAL A 35 8.08 -1.90 3.17
N GLU A 36 9.11 -1.07 3.09
CA GLU A 36 10.04 -0.84 4.18
C GLU A 36 9.42 0.22 5.08
N PHE A 37 9.05 -0.17 6.29
CA PHE A 37 8.46 0.74 7.25
C PHE A 37 9.12 0.55 8.61
N GLU A 38 9.25 1.63 9.35
CA GLU A 38 9.90 1.65 10.66
C GLU A 38 8.79 1.75 11.73
N GLY A 39 8.38 0.62 12.31
CA GLY A 39 7.33 0.61 13.34
C GLY A 39 6.53 -0.69 13.42
N LYS A 40 5.24 -0.59 13.80
CA LYS A 40 4.30 -1.72 13.82
C LYS A 40 3.40 -1.73 12.58
N LEU A 41 3.26 -2.89 11.96
CA LEU A 41 2.41 -3.12 10.78
C LEU A 41 0.96 -2.64 10.94
N GLN A 42 0.43 -2.71 12.16
CA GLN A 42 -0.91 -2.20 12.46
C GLN A 42 -1.02 -0.68 12.29
N ALA A 43 0.04 0.07 12.59
CA ALA A 43 0.06 1.52 12.37
C ALA A 43 0.05 1.85 10.87
N LEU A 44 0.81 1.07 10.08
CA LEU A 44 0.78 1.15 8.62
C LEU A 44 -0.62 0.86 8.08
N ALA A 45 -1.23 -0.26 8.48
CA ALA A 45 -2.58 -0.65 8.06
C ALA A 45 -3.64 0.40 8.44
N MET A 46 -3.54 0.97 9.65
CA MET A 46 -4.41 2.06 10.09
C MET A 46 -4.19 3.34 9.29
N GLY A 47 -2.94 3.67 8.95
CA GLY A 47 -2.61 4.80 8.09
C GLY A 47 -3.20 4.61 6.70
N LEU A 48 -2.97 3.46 6.08
CA LEU A 48 -3.55 3.11 4.78
C LEU A 48 -5.08 3.13 4.78
N SER A 49 -5.71 2.64 5.85
CA SER A 49 -7.18 2.66 5.97
C SER A 49 -7.75 4.06 6.19
N ARG A 50 -6.95 5.02 6.70
CA ARG A 50 -7.36 6.40 6.92
C ARG A 50 -7.06 7.30 5.73
N THR A 51 -6.10 6.89 4.92
CA THR A 51 -5.58 7.67 3.82
C THR A 51 -5.97 6.96 2.53
N SER A 52 -7.20 7.19 2.09
CA SER A 52 -7.66 6.79 0.75
C SER A 52 -7.45 7.97 -0.19
N PRO A 53 -6.39 7.97 -1.03
CA PRO A 53 -6.23 8.96 -2.09
C PRO A 53 -7.48 9.07 -2.97
N ASP A 54 -7.95 10.30 -3.17
CA ASP A 54 -9.07 10.59 -4.06
C ASP A 54 -8.80 10.02 -5.47
N GLY A 55 -9.71 9.16 -5.94
CA GLY A 55 -9.62 8.50 -7.25
C GLY A 55 -8.85 7.17 -7.25
N LEU A 56 -8.56 6.61 -6.08
CA LEU A 56 -7.92 5.29 -5.96
C LEU A 56 -8.62 4.48 -4.86
N ASP A 57 -9.56 3.64 -5.27
CA ASP A 57 -10.19 2.67 -4.39
C ASP A 57 -9.29 1.44 -4.24
N PHE A 58 -8.92 1.11 -3.01
CA PHE A 58 -8.13 -0.08 -2.72
C PHE A 58 -8.53 -0.66 -1.39
N LYS A 59 -8.31 -1.96 -1.26
CA LYS A 59 -8.59 -2.73 -0.06
C LYS A 59 -7.35 -3.50 0.32
N VAL A 60 -6.88 -3.29 1.55
CA VAL A 60 -5.79 -4.10 2.10
C VAL A 60 -6.32 -5.51 2.35
N THR A 61 -5.83 -6.50 1.61
CA THR A 61 -6.24 -7.91 1.72
C THR A 61 -5.24 -8.76 2.51
N GLY A 62 -3.99 -8.32 2.58
CA GLY A 62 -2.93 -9.05 3.27
C GLY A 62 -1.85 -8.13 3.79
N LEU A 63 -1.32 -8.44 4.98
CA LEU A 63 -0.27 -7.66 5.60
C LEU A 63 0.60 -8.61 6.43
N SER A 64 1.80 -8.89 5.97
CA SER A 64 2.69 -9.87 6.57
C SER A 64 4.15 -9.43 6.47
N GLY A 65 4.79 -9.21 7.62
CA GLY A 65 6.15 -8.67 7.66
C GLY A 65 6.22 -7.32 6.95
N ASN A 66 7.07 -7.20 5.95
CA ASN A 66 7.25 -6.04 5.09
C ASN A 66 6.48 -6.16 3.76
N ARG A 67 5.57 -7.13 3.63
CA ARG A 67 4.74 -7.35 2.45
C ARG A 67 3.31 -6.89 2.70
N LEU A 68 2.85 -5.99 1.84
CA LEU A 68 1.51 -5.42 1.79
C LEU A 68 0.81 -5.93 0.53
N THR A 69 -0.31 -6.60 0.70
CA THR A 69 -1.18 -7.02 -0.41
C THR A 69 -2.42 -6.15 -0.39
N VAL A 70 -2.68 -5.50 -1.51
CA VAL A 70 -3.83 -4.62 -1.70
C VAL A 70 -4.54 -5.00 -2.98
N GLU A 71 -5.84 -5.17 -2.87
CA GLU A 71 -6.75 -5.29 -3.99
C GLU A 71 -7.11 -3.88 -4.45
N ILE A 72 -6.75 -3.54 -5.68
CA ILE A 72 -7.11 -2.27 -6.30
C ILE A 72 -8.49 -2.46 -6.92
N ILE A 73 -9.48 -1.75 -6.38
CA ILE A 73 -10.85 -1.75 -6.88
C ILE A 73 -10.95 -0.56 -7.83
N GLN A 74 -11.29 -0.83 -9.09
CA GLN A 74 -11.33 0.20 -10.14
C GLN A 74 -12.74 0.79 -10.28
#